data_AF-A0A523ZCE4-F1
#
_entry.id   AF-A0A523ZCE4-F1
#
_cell.length_a   1.000
_cell.length_b   1.000
_cell.length_c   1.000
_cell.angle_alpha   90.00
_cell.angle_beta   90.00
_cell.angle_gamma   90.00
#
_symmetry.space_group_name_H-M   'P 1'
#
loop_
_entity.id
_entity.type
_entity.pdbx_description
1 polymer ?
#
loop_
_entity_poly.entity_id
_entity_poly.type
_entity_poly.pdbx_seq_one_letter_code
_entity_poly.pdbx_strand_id
1 'polypeptide(L)'
;ADVLTILEAKCNMCHGTLGGWDGTTYRSVMDSGDNAPVVIPGDPEGSLLGQKILGAQTQGTVMPPGGKMDAAVIQMILDWIAAGALDN
;
A
#
# COMPACT_ATOMS: atom_id res chain seq x y z
N ALA A 1 -7.48 -5.22 -12.81
CA ALA A 1 -8.26 -5.22 -11.56
C ALA A 1 -7.99 -3.90 -10.88
N ASP A 2 -9.03 -3.27 -10.33
CA ASP A 2 -8.89 -2.04 -9.57
C ASP A 2 -8.05 -2.33 -8.30
N VAL A 3 -6.98 -1.56 -8.09
CA VAL A 3 -6.10 -1.71 -6.93
C VAL A 3 -6.85 -1.38 -5.63
N LEU A 4 -7.83 -0.48 -5.68
CA LEU A 4 -8.59 -0.11 -4.50
C LEU A 4 -9.36 -1.31 -3.95
N THR A 5 -9.96 -2.13 -4.82
CA THR A 5 -10.59 -3.40 -4.42
C THR A 5 -9.60 -4.36 -3.73
N ILE A 6 -8.33 -4.37 -4.16
CA ILE A 6 -7.27 -5.19 -3.53
C ILE A 6 -6.94 -4.64 -2.14
N LEU A 7 -6.76 -3.33 -2.01
CA LEU A 7 -6.49 -2.66 -0.72
C LEU A 7 -7.66 -2.86 0.24
N GLU A 8 -8.90 -2.76 -0.24
CA GLU A 8 -10.10 -3.06 0.53
C GLU A 8 -10.10 -4.48 1.08
N ALA A 9 -9.83 -5.45 0.21
CA ALA A 9 -9.87 -6.86 0.57
C ALA A 9 -8.71 -7.31 1.48
N LYS A 10 -7.55 -6.63 1.40
CA LYS A 10 -6.30 -7.09 2.04
C LYS A 10 -5.76 -6.19 3.14
N CYS A 11 -6.13 -4.91 3.16
CA CYS A 11 -5.52 -3.89 4.03
C CYS A 11 -6.52 -3.28 5.01
N ASN A 12 -7.78 -3.03 4.58
CA ASN A 12 -8.74 -2.22 5.36
C ASN A 12 -9.16 -2.81 6.70
N MET A 13 -8.95 -4.11 6.94
CA MET A 13 -9.17 -4.72 8.25
C MET A 13 -8.39 -3.98 9.35
N CYS A 14 -7.20 -3.48 9.04
CA CYS A 14 -6.39 -2.66 9.95
C CYS A 14 -6.27 -1.22 9.45
N HIS A 15 -6.01 -1.03 8.15
CA HIS A 15 -5.70 0.25 7.54
C HIS A 15 -6.96 1.00 7.07
N GLY A 16 -7.81 1.39 8.02
CA GLY A 16 -8.95 2.28 7.80
C GLY A 16 -9.25 3.14 9.02
N THR A 17 -8.96 2.61 10.22
CA THR A 17 -8.97 3.37 11.48
C THR A 17 -7.75 3.08 12.36
N LEU A 18 -6.96 2.06 12.02
CA LEU A 18 -5.78 1.61 12.76
C LEU A 18 -4.54 1.60 11.84
N GLY A 19 -3.38 1.32 12.41
CA GLY A 19 -2.15 1.11 11.62
C GLY A 19 -1.54 2.36 10.98
N GLY A 20 -2.07 3.55 11.28
CA GLY A 20 -1.45 4.83 10.92
C GLY A 20 -1.43 5.14 9.42
N TRP A 21 -2.33 4.52 8.64
CA TRP A 21 -2.57 4.81 7.22
C TRP A 21 -3.97 4.32 6.86
N ASP A 22 -4.68 5.09 6.03
CA ASP A 22 -6.05 4.80 5.61
C ASP A 22 -6.07 4.37 4.13
N GLY A 23 -6.38 3.09 3.91
CA GLY A 23 -6.49 2.43 2.61
C GLY A 23 -7.90 2.40 2.02
N THR A 24 -8.88 3.12 2.63
CA THR A 24 -10.31 2.96 2.30
C THR A 24 -10.78 3.72 1.07
N THR A 25 -10.09 4.77 0.67
CA THR A 25 -10.41 5.55 -0.53
C THR A 25 -9.14 5.91 -1.27
N TYR A 26 -9.23 6.13 -2.59
CA TYR A 26 -8.09 6.61 -3.37
C TYR A 26 -7.44 7.86 -2.73
N ARG A 27 -8.25 8.85 -2.36
CA ARG A 27 -7.76 10.06 -1.70
C ARG A 27 -7.03 9.75 -0.40
N SER A 28 -7.58 8.89 0.46
CA SER A 28 -6.93 8.49 1.71
C SER A 28 -5.63 7.73 1.47
N VAL A 29 -5.60 6.83 0.50
CA VAL A 29 -4.41 6.05 0.11
C VAL A 29 -3.24 6.98 -0.23
N MET A 30 -3.53 8.05 -0.96
CA MET A 30 -2.54 9.01 -1.45
C MET A 30 -2.17 10.09 -0.42
N ASP A 31 -3.15 10.60 0.35
CA ASP A 31 -2.97 11.80 1.17
C ASP A 31 -2.81 11.50 2.68
N SER A 32 -3.05 10.27 3.12
CA SER A 32 -3.00 9.91 4.55
C SER A 32 -1.71 9.19 4.95
N GLY A 33 -1.53 9.08 6.27
CA GLY A 33 -0.53 8.23 6.89
C GLY A 33 0.37 8.99 7.86
N ASP A 34 0.64 8.39 9.01
CA ASP A 34 1.53 8.95 10.04
C ASP A 34 2.95 9.20 9.51
N ASN A 35 3.32 8.49 8.44
CA ASN A 35 4.62 8.57 7.77
C ASN A 35 4.45 8.84 6.26
N ALA A 36 3.49 9.70 5.90
CA ALA A 36 3.27 10.10 4.51
C ALA A 36 4.54 10.76 3.88
N PRO A 37 4.74 10.62 2.56
CA PRO A 37 3.89 9.93 1.60
C PRO A 37 4.01 8.40 1.68
N VAL A 38 2.87 7.71 1.78
CA VAL A 38 2.84 6.23 1.80
C VAL A 38 2.98 5.65 0.38
N VAL A 39 2.43 6.36 -0.61
CA VAL A 39 2.53 6.06 -2.03
C VAL A 39 3.20 7.23 -2.74
N ILE A 40 4.22 6.94 -3.54
CA ILE A 40 4.92 7.87 -4.42
C ILE A 40 4.62 7.43 -5.87
N PRO A 41 3.77 8.15 -6.61
CA PRO A 41 3.46 7.84 -8.01
C PRO A 41 4.72 7.65 -8.86
N GLY A 42 4.82 6.51 -9.52
CA GLY A 42 5.95 6.14 -10.38
C GLY A 42 7.16 5.56 -9.67
N ASP A 43 7.15 5.48 -8.32
CA ASP A 43 8.28 4.97 -7.53
C ASP A 43 7.85 3.91 -6.49
N PRO A 44 7.73 2.63 -6.89
CA PRO A 44 7.37 1.56 -5.98
C PRO A 44 8.40 1.29 -4.89
N GLU A 45 9.70 1.50 -5.18
CA GLU A 45 10.80 1.22 -4.25
C GLU A 45 10.93 2.32 -3.20
N GLY A 46 10.68 3.58 -3.57
CA GLY A 46 10.63 4.71 -2.64
C GLY A 46 9.32 4.79 -1.84
N SER A 47 8.24 4.17 -2.33
CA SER A 47 6.95 4.14 -1.64
C SER A 47 6.97 3.27 -0.38
N LEU A 48 6.55 3.83 0.77
CA LEU A 48 6.48 3.08 2.03
C LEU A 48 5.56 1.85 1.92
N LEU A 49 4.46 1.96 1.15
CA LEU A 49 3.58 0.82 0.85
C LEU A 49 4.37 -0.33 0.21
N GLY A 50 5.10 -0.05 -0.87
CA GLY A 50 5.92 -1.03 -1.59
C GLY A 50 6.99 -1.65 -0.70
N GLN A 51 7.71 -0.81 0.05
CA GLN A 51 8.74 -1.28 0.99
C GLN A 51 8.16 -2.23 2.04
N LYS A 52 7.02 -1.89 2.66
CA LYS A 52 6.40 -2.69 3.72
C LYS A 52 5.87 -4.03 3.22
N ILE A 53 5.28 -4.10 2.02
CA ILE A 53 4.76 -5.37 1.48
C ILE A 53 5.87 -6.28 0.93
N LEU A 54 7.00 -5.70 0.50
CA LEU A 54 8.19 -6.45 0.09
C LEU A 54 9.03 -6.93 1.28
N GLY A 55 8.91 -6.29 2.44
CA GLY A 55 9.77 -6.54 3.60
C GLY A 55 11.10 -5.78 3.55
N ALA A 56 11.17 -4.71 2.74
CA ALA A 56 12.36 -3.87 2.54
C ALA A 56 12.30 -2.56 3.35
N GLN A 57 11.27 -2.37 4.18
CA GLN A 57 11.08 -1.16 4.96
C GLN A 57 12.21 -0.92 5.97
N THR A 58 12.62 0.34 6.10
CA THR A 58 13.55 0.82 7.13
C THR A 58 12.84 1.22 8.43
N GLN A 59 11.50 1.33 8.40
CA GLN A 59 10.68 1.81 9.50
C GLN A 59 9.45 0.93 9.73
N GLY A 60 9.15 0.67 11.01
CA GLY A 60 8.06 -0.23 11.43
C GLY A 60 8.30 -1.68 10.98
N THR A 61 7.22 -2.46 10.90
CA THR A 61 7.29 -3.88 10.50
C THR A 61 6.84 -4.08 9.06
N VAL A 62 7.17 -5.26 8.52
CA VAL A 62 6.63 -5.81 7.27
C VAL A 62 5.10 -5.89 7.37
N MET A 63 4.42 -5.72 6.24
CA MET A 63 2.97 -5.84 6.14
C MET A 63 2.56 -6.92 5.14
N PRO A 64 1.48 -7.66 5.41
CA PRO A 64 0.75 -7.68 6.68
C PRO A 64 1.52 -8.44 7.78
N PRO A 65 1.22 -8.21 9.08
CA PRO A 65 1.95 -8.83 10.19
C PRO A 65 1.85 -10.37 10.22
N GLY A 66 0.80 -10.93 9.62
CA GLY A 66 0.54 -12.37 9.56
C GLY A 66 1.37 -13.13 8.50
N GLY A 67 2.21 -12.44 7.72
CA GLY A 67 3.04 -13.05 6.68
C GLY A 67 2.80 -12.43 5.29
N LYS A 68 3.69 -12.74 4.34
CA LYS A 68 3.60 -12.17 2.98
C LYS A 68 2.32 -12.59 2.28
N MET A 69 1.71 -11.65 1.57
CA MET A 69 0.62 -11.91 0.63
C MET A 69 1.13 -12.67 -0.60
N ASP A 70 0.20 -13.16 -1.42
CA ASP A 70 0.52 -13.75 -2.72
C ASP A 70 1.36 -12.80 -3.57
N ALA A 71 2.41 -13.34 -4.20
CA ALA A 71 3.32 -12.54 -5.02
C ALA A 71 2.60 -11.79 -6.16
N ALA A 72 1.55 -12.37 -6.72
CA ALA A 72 0.72 -11.72 -7.74
C ALA A 72 -0.02 -10.49 -7.20
N VAL A 73 -0.49 -10.53 -5.95
CA VAL A 73 -1.16 -9.39 -5.29
C VAL A 73 -0.17 -8.27 -5.04
N ILE A 74 1.02 -8.62 -4.55
CA ILE A 74 2.11 -7.66 -4.35
C ILE A 74 2.47 -7.00 -5.69
N GLN A 75 2.64 -7.80 -6.75
CA GLN A 75 3.00 -7.27 -8.07
C GLN A 75 1.94 -6.31 -8.62
N MET A 76 0.64 -6.64 -8.49
CA MET A 76 -0.44 -5.74 -8.93
C MET A 76 -0.39 -4.37 -8.23
N ILE A 77 -0.06 -4.34 -6.94
CA ILE A 77 0.08 -3.08 -6.18
C ILE A 77 1.31 -2.31 -6.68
N LEU A 78 2.45 -2.99 -6.85
CA LEU A 78 3.68 -2.35 -7.33
C LEU A 78 3.53 -1.79 -8.75
N ASP A 79 2.88 -2.54 -9.64
CA ASP A 79 2.59 -2.12 -11.02
C ASP A 79 1.68 -0.89 -11.05
N TRP A 80 0.67 -0.84 -10.17
CA TRP A 80 -0.17 0.35 -10.04
C TRP A 80 0.62 1.57 -9.57
N ILE A 81 1.50 1.42 -8.57
CA ILE A 81 2.38 2.52 -8.14
C ILE A 81 3.27 2.96 -9.31
N ALA A 82 3.90 2.01 -10.01
CA ALA A 82 4.78 2.28 -11.15
C ALA A 82 4.04 2.98 -12.32
N ALA A 83 2.77 2.65 -12.53
CA ALA A 83 1.91 3.28 -13.53
C ALA A 83 1.46 4.71 -13.15
N GLY A 84 1.93 5.24 -12.02
CA GLY A 84 1.60 6.58 -11.56
C GLY A 84 0.47 6.64 -10.53
N ALA A 85 0.12 5.50 -9.93
CA ALA A 85 -0.89 5.40 -8.87
C ALA A 85 -2.21 6.10 -9.26
N LEU A 86 -2.76 5.75 -10.43
CA LEU A 86 -3.93 6.43 -10.99
C LEU A 86 -5.25 5.99 -10.32
N ASP A 87 -6.21 6.91 -10.27
CA ASP A 87 -7.59 6.69 -9.82
C ASP A 87 -8.43 6.13 -10.98
N ASN A 88 -8.64 4.81 -11.02
CA ASN A 88 -9.16 4.07 -12.19
C ASN A 88 -10.38 3.22 -11.87
#